data_AF-A0A3A0ALT2-F1
#
_entry.id   AF-A0A3A0ALT2-F1
#
_cell.length_a   1.000
_cell.length_b   1.000
_cell.length_c   1.000
_cell.angle_alpha   90.00
_cell.angle_beta   90.00
_cell.angle_gamma   90.00
#
_symmetry.space_group_name_H-M   'P 1'
#
loop_
_entity.id
_entity.type
_entity.pdbx_description
1 polymer ?
#
loop_
_entity_poly.entity_id
_entity_poly.type
_entity_poly.pdbx_seq_one_letter_code
_entity_poly.pdbx_strand_id
1 'polypeptide(L)'
;MFEGKAEEAMNFYPSLPQRVTGTFEVTMQPAVALDVTPGATLGRMSLDKRFYGDLGAIGKGEILTATSNTDGSAGYAAIERVSGTLHGRMDRKSTPPAG
;
A
#
# COMPACT_ATOMS: atom_id res chain seq x y z
N MET A 1 -35.65 2.92 33.38
CA MET A 1 -35.42 1.73 32.53
C MET A 1 -34.95 2.25 31.20
N PHE A 2 -33.64 2.18 30.92
CA PHE A 2 -33.03 2.72 29.69
C PHE A 2 -33.01 1.61 28.65
N GLU A 3 -33.81 1.75 27.60
CA GLU A 3 -33.83 0.87 26.44
C GLU A 3 -33.00 1.53 25.34
N GLY A 4 -31.68 1.49 25.51
CA GLY A 4 -30.72 1.88 24.47
C GLY A 4 -30.71 0.81 23.39
N LYS A 5 -31.02 1.20 22.15
CA LYS A 5 -31.14 0.30 20.99
C LYS A 5 -29.85 -0.51 20.83
N ALA A 6 -29.97 -1.83 20.73
CA ALA A 6 -28.85 -2.76 20.53
C ALA A 6 -27.89 -2.38 19.37
N GLU A 7 -28.35 -1.56 18.43
CA GLU A 7 -27.55 -1.00 17.33
C GLU A 7 -26.39 -0.09 17.81
N GLU A 8 -26.57 0.69 18.88
CA GLU A 8 -25.49 1.55 19.42
C GLU A 8 -24.37 0.72 20.07
N ALA A 9 -24.72 -0.40 20.70
CA ALA A 9 -23.74 -1.31 21.29
C ALA A 9 -22.93 -2.08 20.24
N MET A 10 -23.51 -2.37 19.06
CA MET A 10 -22.80 -3.07 17.97
C MET A 10 -21.78 -2.20 17.23
N ASN A 11 -21.94 -0.87 17.23
CA ASN A 11 -20.96 0.04 16.61
C ASN A 11 -19.71 0.26 17.47
N PHE A 12 -19.71 -0.17 18.73
CA PHE A 12 -18.57 -0.03 19.64
C PHE A 12 -17.63 -1.25 19.64
N TYR A 13 -18.07 -2.37 19.08
CA TYR A 13 -17.18 -3.50 18.83
C TYR A 13 -16.41 -3.25 17.54
N PRO A 14 -15.06 -3.20 17.56
CA PRO A 14 -14.32 -3.23 16.31
C PRO A 14 -14.72 -4.50 15.57
N SER A 15 -15.28 -4.35 14.36
CA SER A 15 -15.53 -5.48 13.47
C SER A 15 -14.26 -6.32 13.38
N LEU A 16 -14.40 -7.64 13.41
CA LEU A 16 -13.29 -8.56 13.17
C LEU A 16 -12.48 -8.10 11.95
N PRO A 17 -11.15 -8.17 12.00
CA PRO A 17 -10.29 -7.74 10.90
C PRO A 17 -10.76 -8.39 9.60
N GLN A 18 -11.10 -7.54 8.62
CA GLN A 18 -11.53 -8.00 7.31
C GLN A 18 -10.29 -8.44 6.53
N ARG A 19 -10.25 -9.71 6.14
CA ARG A 19 -9.21 -10.26 5.28
C ARG A 19 -9.73 -10.32 3.85
N VAL A 20 -8.98 -9.74 2.92
CA VAL A 20 -9.25 -9.79 1.49
C VAL A 20 -8.04 -10.36 0.76
N THR A 21 -8.26 -10.93 -0.42
CA THR A 21 -7.21 -11.48 -1.28
C THR A 21 -7.37 -10.94 -2.69
N GLY A 22 -6.25 -10.67 -3.36
CA GLY A 22 -6.22 -10.15 -4.71
C GLY A 22 -4.83 -10.24 -5.29
N THR A 23 -4.70 -9.83 -6.55
CA THR A 23 -3.42 -9.74 -7.25
C THR A 23 -3.06 -8.27 -7.45
N PHE A 24 -1.80 -8.02 -7.78
CA PHE A 24 -1.36 -6.70 -8.20
C PHE A 24 -0.31 -6.80 -9.29
N GLU A 25 -0.24 -5.76 -10.11
CA GLU A 25 0.86 -5.49 -11.02
C GLU A 25 1.67 -4.33 -10.45
N VAL A 26 2.98 -4.33 -10.70
CA VAL A 26 3.89 -3.28 -10.26
C VAL A 26 4.87 -2.92 -11.36
N THR A 27 5.02 -1.62 -11.60
CA THR A 27 6.07 -1.04 -12.42
C THR A 27 7.00 -0.24 -11.51
N MET A 28 8.30 -0.45 -11.67
CA MET A 28 9.34 0.26 -10.93
C MET A 28 10.24 1.03 -11.88
N GLN A 29 10.57 2.27 -11.53
CA GLN A 29 11.49 3.09 -12.32
C GLN A 29 12.55 3.70 -11.40
N PRO A 30 13.84 3.65 -11.73
CA PRO A 30 14.87 4.33 -10.96
C PRO A 30 14.59 5.84 -10.87
N ALA A 31 14.56 6.38 -9.65
CA ALA A 31 14.28 7.80 -9.42
C ALA A 31 15.56 8.65 -9.40
N VAL A 32 16.69 8.06 -9.01
CA VAL A 32 18.03 8.68 -8.96
C VAL A 32 19.12 7.63 -9.23
N ALA A 33 20.35 8.09 -9.43
CA ALA A 33 21.51 7.21 -9.46
C ALA A 33 21.67 6.44 -8.13
N LEU A 34 22.26 5.25 -8.21
CA LEU A 34 22.57 4.43 -7.05
C LEU A 34 23.69 5.07 -6.23
N ASP A 35 23.60 4.95 -4.91
CA ASP A 35 24.71 5.26 -4.00
C ASP A 35 25.46 3.95 -3.71
N VAL A 36 26.63 3.81 -4.31
CA VAL A 36 27.43 2.58 -4.27
C VAL A 36 28.61 2.80 -3.34
N THR A 37 28.65 2.05 -2.25
CA THR A 37 29.75 2.08 -1.28
C THR A 37 30.28 0.66 -1.03
N PRO A 38 31.52 0.49 -0.52
CA PRO A 38 32.00 -0.82 -0.14
C PRO A 38 31.07 -1.49 0.88
N GLY A 39 30.45 -2.60 0.48
CA GLY A 39 29.57 -3.41 1.33
C GLY A 39 28.07 -3.21 1.08
N ALA A 40 27.65 -2.12 0.45
CA ALA A 40 26.23 -1.88 0.15
C ALA A 40 26.00 -0.96 -1.05
N THR A 41 24.96 -1.28 -1.82
CA THR A 41 24.38 -0.41 -2.85
C THR A 41 23.00 0.06 -2.39
N LEU A 42 22.82 1.37 -2.28
CA LEU A 42 21.54 1.98 -1.97
C LEU A 42 20.86 2.48 -3.25
N GLY A 43 19.56 2.28 -3.34
CA GLY A 43 18.76 2.72 -4.50
C GLY A 43 17.42 3.29 -4.11
N ARG A 44 16.90 4.20 -4.94
CA ARG A 44 15.54 4.73 -4.85
C ARG A 44 14.81 4.53 -6.17
N MET A 45 13.58 4.02 -6.10
CA MET A 45 12.72 3.80 -7.25
C MET A 45 11.33 4.37 -7.00
N SER A 46 10.67 4.87 -8.05
CA SER A 46 9.22 5.09 -8.03
C SER A 46 8.49 3.75 -8.18
N LEU A 47 7.28 3.69 -7.61
CA LEU A 47 6.38 2.54 -7.63
C LEU A 47 5.04 2.95 -8.20
N ASP A 48 4.63 2.25 -9.25
CA ASP A 48 3.30 2.33 -9.84
C ASP A 48 2.62 0.97 -9.74
N LYS A 49 1.58 0.85 -8.92
CA LYS A 49 0.85 -0.41 -8.71
C LYS A 49 -0.59 -0.33 -9.18
N ARG A 50 -1.09 -1.47 -9.65
CA ARG A 50 -2.51 -1.67 -9.93
C ARG A 50 -2.97 -2.93 -9.20
N PHE A 51 -3.98 -2.80 -8.36
CA PHE A 51 -4.55 -3.87 -7.55
C PHE A 51 -5.85 -4.37 -8.19
N TYR A 52 -6.06 -5.69 -8.13
CA TYR A 52 -7.20 -6.39 -8.73
C TYR A 52 -7.85 -7.35 -7.72
N GLY A 53 -9.17 -7.52 -7.85
CA GLY A 53 -9.99 -8.35 -6.97
C GLY A 53 -10.78 -7.51 -5.98
N ASP A 54 -10.83 -7.96 -4.71
CA ASP A 54 -11.57 -7.29 -3.63
C ASP A 54 -11.12 -5.84 -3.40
N LEU A 55 -9.85 -5.55 -3.67
CA LEU A 55 -9.27 -4.20 -3.74
C LEU A 55 -9.03 -3.83 -5.20
N GLY A 56 -9.92 -3.04 -5.78
CA GLY A 56 -9.71 -2.40 -7.08
C GLY A 56 -9.12 -1.02 -6.88
N ALA A 57 -7.81 -0.87 -7.01
CA ALA A 57 -7.10 0.37 -6.65
C ALA A 57 -5.84 0.63 -7.50
N ILE A 58 -5.36 1.86 -7.42
CA ILE A 58 -4.02 2.25 -7.88
C ILE A 58 -3.16 2.64 -6.68
N GLY A 59 -1.88 2.27 -6.73
CA GLY A 59 -0.86 2.66 -5.76
C GLY A 59 0.21 3.50 -6.43
N LYS A 60 0.59 4.62 -5.81
CA LYS A 60 1.68 5.49 -6.25
C LYS A 60 2.61 5.75 -5.06
N GLY A 61 3.90 5.49 -5.21
CA GLY A 61 4.84 5.62 -4.10
C GLY A 61 6.29 5.59 -4.50
N GLU A 62 7.13 5.48 -3.49
CA GLU A 62 8.57 5.30 -3.63
C GLU A 62 9.05 4.16 -2.74
N ILE A 63 10.17 3.57 -3.14
CA ILE A 63 10.88 2.55 -2.37
C ILE A 63 12.35 2.90 -2.28
N LEU A 64 12.89 2.69 -1.08
CA LEU A 64 14.32 2.68 -0.80
C LEU A 64 14.78 1.24 -0.68
N THR A 65 15.95 0.94 -1.24
CA THR A 65 16.56 -0.38 -1.24
C THR A 65 18.00 -0.29 -0.75
N ALA A 66 18.45 -1.33 -0.06
CA ALA A 66 19.82 -1.52 0.36
C ALA A 66 20.20 -2.97 0.05
N THR A 67 21.07 -3.17 -0.95
CA THR A 67 21.57 -4.50 -1.33
C THR A 67 23.00 -4.65 -0.83
N SER A 68 23.29 -5.72 -0.10
CA SER A 68 24.65 -5.99 0.39
C SER A 68 25.46 -6.80 -0.62
N ASN A 69 26.75 -6.96 -0.36
CA ASN A 69 27.62 -7.86 -1.15
C ASN A 69 27.41 -9.36 -0.83
N THR A 70 26.58 -9.69 0.16
CA THR A 70 26.19 -11.09 0.42
C THR A 70 24.99 -11.41 -0.47
N ASP A 71 25.14 -12.41 -1.33
CA ASP A 71 24.10 -12.83 -2.26
C ASP A 71 22.77 -13.09 -1.53
N GLY A 72 21.70 -12.52 -2.09
CA GLY A 72 20.34 -12.62 -1.53
C GLY A 72 20.05 -11.74 -0.31
N SER A 73 21.03 -11.03 0.24
CA SER A 73 20.82 -10.15 1.40
C SER A 73 20.54 -8.71 0.98
N ALA A 74 19.30 -8.28 1.21
CA ALA A 74 18.84 -6.92 0.96
C ALA A 74 17.76 -6.49 1.97
N GLY A 75 17.65 -5.18 2.17
CA GLY A 75 16.56 -4.53 2.89
C GLY A 75 15.84 -3.53 2.00
N TYR A 76 14.54 -3.33 2.24
CA TYR A 76 13.77 -2.35 1.51
C TYR A 76 12.65 -1.77 2.38
N ALA A 77 12.32 -0.50 2.12
CA ALA A 77 11.20 0.19 2.73
C ALA A 77 10.46 0.98 1.66
N ALA A 78 9.13 0.83 1.60
CA ALA A 78 8.29 1.52 0.64
C ALA A 78 7.17 2.27 1.36
N ILE A 79 6.82 3.43 0.82
CA ILE A 79 5.63 4.19 1.22
C ILE A 79 4.85 4.47 -0.05
N GLU A 80 3.56 4.11 -0.05
CA GLU A 80 2.67 4.33 -1.18
C GLU A 80 1.33 4.92 -0.74
N ARG A 81 0.77 5.79 -1.58
CA ARG A 81 -0.62 6.23 -1.50
C ARG A 81 -1.46 5.30 -2.37
N VAL A 82 -2.47 4.68 -1.77
CA VAL A 82 -3.41 3.80 -2.45
C VAL A 82 -4.78 4.46 -2.49
N SER A 83 -5.40 4.51 -3.67
CA SER A 83 -6.73 5.06 -3.89
C SER A 83 -7.56 4.13 -4.77
N GLY A 84 -8.83 3.92 -4.41
CA GLY A 84 -9.70 2.96 -5.08
C GLY A 84 -10.84 2.47 -4.21
N THR A 85 -11.30 1.25 -4.52
CA THR A 85 -12.47 0.63 -3.88
C THR A 85 -12.11 -0.67 -3.19
N LEU A 86 -12.65 -0.88 -2.00
CA LEU A 86 -12.56 -2.13 -1.24
C LEU A 86 -13.96 -2.71 -1.07
N HIS A 87 -14.22 -3.88 -1.68
CA HIS A 87 -15.56 -4.47 -1.77
C HIS A 87 -16.61 -3.48 -2.29
N GLY A 88 -16.26 -2.71 -3.32
CA GLY A 88 -17.13 -1.68 -3.90
C GLY A 88 -17.28 -0.39 -3.06
N ARG A 89 -16.68 -0.31 -1.87
CA ARG A 89 -16.66 0.93 -1.07
C ARG A 89 -15.47 1.79 -1.47
N MET A 90 -15.75 2.98 -1.98
CA MET A 90 -14.73 3.94 -2.40
C MET A 90 -14.05 4.61 -1.20
N ASP A 91 -12.76 4.89 -1.31
CA ASP A 91 -12.05 5.70 -0.34
C ASP A 91 -12.66 7.11 -0.28
N ARG A 92 -13.21 7.49 0.88
CA ARG A 92 -13.91 8.77 1.09
C ARG A 92 -13.03 10.01 0.84
N LYS A 93 -11.72 9.83 0.66
CA LYS A 93 -10.75 10.90 0.37
C LYS A 93 -10.25 10.91 -1.07
N SER A 94 -10.65 9.99 -1.96
CA SER A 94 -10.34 10.14 -3.38
C SER A 94 -11.28 11.17 -4.00
N THR A 95 -10.77 12.36 -4.24
CA THR A 95 -11.27 13.15 -5.36
C THR A 95 -10.74 12.48 -6.63
N PRO A 96 -11.58 12.14 -7.63
CA PRO A 96 -11.07 11.65 -8.90
C PRO A 96 -10.08 12.68 -9.49
N PRO A 97 -9.00 12.25 -10.18
CA PRO A 97 -8.21 13.19 -10.96
C PRO A 97 -9.14 13.87 -11.97
N ALA A 98 -9.10 15.21 -12.00
CA ALA A 98 -9.72 15.96 -13.09
C ALA A 98 -9.14 15.44 -14.41
N GLY A 99 -10.02 15.09 -15.35
CA GLY A 99 -9.64 14.59 -16.67
C GLY A 99 -8.86 15.58 -17.50
#